data_AF-A0A956BLV0-F1
#
_entry.id   AF-A0A956BLV0-F1
#
_cell.length_a   1.000
_cell.length_b   1.000
_cell.length_c   1.000
_cell.angle_alpha   90.00
_cell.angle_beta   90.00
_cell.angle_gamma   90.00
#
_symmetry.space_group_name_H-M   'P 1'
#
loop_
_entity.id
_entity.type
_entity.pdbx_description
1 polymer ?
#
loop_
_entity_poly.entity_id
_entity_poly.type
_entity_poly.pdbx_seq_one_letter_code
_entity_poly.pdbx_strand_id
1 'polypeptide(L)'
;ICGLSITWLYQEPRERPDDNIDDDIHGAPVGHFVVVTGYAEGGDSFFVTDPWPQPPFDREEGVYTVGRRRLTQAILLGDATHDAVIVEILPGGPS
;
A
#
# COMPACT_ATOMS: atom_id res chain seq x y z
N ILE A 1 2.61 8.77 4.80
CA ILE A 1 2.58 8.24 3.40
C ILE A 1 3.55 7.07 3.34
N CYS A 2 3.18 5.95 2.74
CA CYS A 2 4.08 4.81 2.57
C CYS A 2 4.01 4.24 1.16
N GLY A 3 5.18 3.91 0.60
CA GLY A 3 5.27 3.04 -0.57
C GLY A 3 5.06 1.58 -0.16
N LEU A 4 4.38 0.80 -0.99
CA LEU A 4 4.12 -0.63 -0.76
C LEU A 4 3.92 -1.38 -2.08
N SER A 5 4.00 -2.71 -2.04
CA SER A 5 3.65 -3.56 -3.19
C SER A 5 2.14 -3.77 -3.28
N ILE A 6 1.51 -3.34 -4.38
CA ILE A 6 0.08 -3.60 -4.65
C ILE A 6 -0.18 -5.01 -5.14
N THR A 7 0.74 -5.58 -5.91
CA THR A 7 0.72 -7.01 -6.25
C THR A 7 0.58 -7.86 -4.98
N TRP A 8 1.28 -7.49 -3.90
CA TRP A 8 1.03 -8.10 -2.61
C TRP A 8 -0.26 -7.60 -1.98
N LEU A 9 -0.40 -6.30 -1.66
CA LEU A 9 -1.48 -5.79 -0.83
C LEU A 9 -2.87 -6.14 -1.37
N TYR A 10 -3.09 -5.94 -2.66
CA TYR A 10 -4.36 -6.10 -3.35
C TYR A 10 -4.52 -7.48 -4.00
N GLN A 11 -3.45 -8.28 -4.10
CA GLN A 11 -3.43 -9.50 -4.92
C GLN A 11 -3.67 -9.21 -6.41
N GLU A 12 -3.22 -8.05 -6.89
CA GLU A 12 -3.27 -7.74 -8.31
C GLU A 12 -2.18 -8.49 -9.08
N PRO A 13 -2.37 -8.72 -10.40
CA PRO A 13 -1.35 -9.28 -11.25
C PRO A 13 -0.04 -8.48 -11.22
N ARG A 14 1.04 -9.13 -11.65
CA ARG A 14 2.28 -8.43 -12.02
C ARG A 14 2.11 -7.76 -13.38
N GLU A 15 2.86 -6.69 -13.63
CA GLU A 15 2.81 -5.98 -14.90
C GLU A 15 4.13 -6.07 -15.66
N ARG A 16 4.06 -6.24 -16.98
CA ARG A 16 5.24 -6.16 -17.84
C ARG A 16 5.71 -4.70 -17.94
N PRO A 17 6.98 -4.39 -17.62
CA PRO A 17 7.47 -3.00 -17.60
C PRO A 17 7.41 -2.28 -18.96
N ASP A 18 7.36 -3.03 -20.07
CA ASP A 18 7.42 -2.47 -21.42
C ASP A 18 6.06 -1.94 -21.92
N ASP A 19 4.97 -2.58 -21.51
CA ASP A 19 3.62 -2.34 -22.04
C ASP A 19 2.53 -2.25 -20.97
N ASN A 20 2.89 -2.39 -19.69
CA ASN A 20 1.98 -2.38 -18.53
C ASN A 20 0.82 -3.38 -18.68
N ILE A 21 1.09 -4.51 -19.33
CA ILE A 21 0.13 -5.59 -19.48
C ILE A 21 0.32 -6.57 -18.32
N ASP A 22 -0.79 -7.00 -17.73
CA ASP A 22 -0.84 -8.04 -16.71
C ASP A 22 -0.20 -9.35 -17.20
N ASP A 23 0.81 -9.83 -16.49
CA ASP A 23 1.51 -11.09 -16.73
C ASP A 23 2.16 -11.59 -15.44
N ASP A 24 1.53 -12.56 -14.76
CA ASP A 24 2.05 -13.11 -13.51
C ASP A 24 3.33 -13.93 -13.66
N ILE A 25 3.69 -14.34 -14.87
CA ILE A 25 4.86 -15.17 -15.15
C ILE A 25 6.06 -14.31 -15.51
N HIS A 26 5.87 -13.35 -16.42
CA HIS A 26 6.95 -12.52 -16.97
C HIS A 26 6.93 -11.07 -16.46
N GLY A 27 5.90 -10.65 -15.73
CA GLY A 27 5.77 -9.32 -15.17
C GLY A 27 6.61 -9.09 -13.91
N ALA A 28 6.79 -7.81 -13.59
CA ALA A 28 7.40 -7.33 -12.36
C ALA A 28 6.31 -6.96 -11.33
N PRO A 29 6.59 -7.09 -10.02
CA PRO A 29 5.67 -6.58 -9.00
C PRO A 29 5.51 -5.06 -9.16
N VAL A 30 4.34 -4.54 -8.81
CA VAL A 30 4.01 -3.11 -8.93
C VAL A 30 3.90 -2.49 -7.54
N GLY A 31 4.38 -1.25 -7.43
CA GLY A 31 4.30 -0.43 -6.22
C GLY A 31 3.18 0.61 -6.26
N HIS A 32 2.76 1.08 -5.09
CA HIS A 32 1.80 2.20 -4.93
C HIS A 32 2.06 2.96 -3.63
N PHE A 33 1.55 4.19 -3.58
CA PHE A 33 1.60 5.02 -2.37
C PHE A 33 0.22 5.16 -1.74
N VAL A 34 0.16 4.89 -0.44
CA VAL A 34 -1.05 5.09 0.36
C VAL A 34 -0.78 5.94 1.60
N VAL A 35 -1.85 6.41 2.24
CA VAL A 35 -1.78 7.12 3.52
C VAL A 35 -2.28 6.19 4.63
N VAL A 36 -1.41 5.81 5.56
CA VAL A 36 -1.84 5.17 6.81
C VAL A 36 -2.35 6.28 7.74
N THR A 37 -3.65 6.28 8.04
CA THR A 37 -4.33 7.33 8.81
C THR A 37 -4.53 6.97 10.28
N GLY A 38 -4.32 5.71 10.65
CA GLY A 38 -4.33 5.26 12.03
C GLY A 38 -4.23 3.75 12.18
N TYR A 39 -4.50 3.25 13.38
CA TYR A 39 -4.53 1.83 13.69
C TYR A 39 -5.55 1.53 14.80
N ALA A 40 -6.11 0.32 14.80
CA ALA A 40 -7.03 -0.13 15.83
C ALA A 40 -6.31 -0.35 17.17
N GLU A 41 -7.06 -0.26 18.28
CA GLU A 41 -6.54 -0.56 19.61
C GLU A 41 -5.88 -1.95 19.65
N GLY A 42 -4.66 -2.04 20.19
CA GLY A 42 -3.83 -3.25 20.14
C GLY A 42 -2.97 -3.43 18.88
N GLY A 43 -3.18 -2.61 17.84
CA GLY A 43 -2.30 -2.54 16.66
C GLY A 43 -2.45 -3.70 15.67
N ASP A 44 -3.54 -4.47 15.74
CA ASP A 44 -3.76 -5.61 14.85
C ASP A 44 -4.22 -5.22 13.43
N SER A 45 -4.71 -3.99 13.27
CA SER A 45 -5.12 -3.46 11.98
C SER A 45 -4.84 -1.97 11.84
N PHE A 46 -4.72 -1.52 10.59
CA PHE A 46 -4.38 -0.17 10.20
C PHE A 46 -5.49 0.40 9.31
N PHE A 47 -5.78 1.69 9.48
CA PHE A 47 -6.65 2.44 8.59
C PHE A 47 -5.80 3.02 7.46
N VAL A 48 -6.21 2.77 6.23
CA VAL A 48 -5.54 3.20 5.02
C VAL A 48 -6.50 4.04 4.20
N THR A 49 -6.01 5.19 3.74
CA THR A 49 -6.68 6.05 2.77
C THR A 49 -5.87 5.99 1.48
N ASP A 50 -6.49 5.50 0.42
CA ASP A 50 -5.90 5.31 -0.89
C ASP A 50 -6.33 6.45 -1.84
N PRO A 51 -5.39 7.18 -2.46
CA PRO A 51 -5.72 8.21 -3.43
C PRO A 51 -6.21 7.69 -4.79
N TRP A 52 -6.14 6.37 -5.06
CA TRP A 52 -6.62 5.77 -6.30
C TRP A 52 -8.14 5.96 -6.40
N PRO A 53 -8.66 6.50 -7.53
CA PRO A 53 -10.11 6.63 -7.78
C PRO A 53 -10.98 5.38 -7.58
N GLN A 54 -10.42 4.17 -7.70
CA GLN A 54 -11.15 2.90 -7.64
C GLN A 54 -10.27 1.84 -6.98
N PRO A 55 -10.05 1.91 -5.66
CA PRO A 55 -9.25 0.90 -4.98
C PRO A 55 -10.00 -0.45 -4.98
N PRO A 56 -9.28 -1.59 -5.07
CA PRO A 56 -9.89 -2.91 -5.27
C PRO A 56 -10.73 -3.38 -4.06
N PHE A 57 -10.56 -2.75 -2.90
CA PHE A 57 -11.47 -2.92 -1.77
C PHE A 57 -12.63 -1.95 -1.94
N ASP A 58 -13.72 -2.42 -2.53
CA ASP A 58 -14.97 -1.71 -2.79
C ASP A 58 -15.49 -0.98 -1.54
N ARG A 59 -15.02 0.26 -1.33
CA ARG A 59 -15.30 1.09 -0.16
C ARG A 59 -15.46 2.54 -0.61
N GLU A 60 -16.53 3.17 -0.12
CA GLU A 60 -16.76 4.60 -0.31
C GLU A 60 -15.50 5.38 0.11
N GLU A 61 -15.10 6.32 -0.75
CA GLU A 61 -14.02 7.29 -0.50
C GLU A 61 -12.59 6.73 -0.38
N GLY A 62 -12.36 5.47 -0.76
CA GLY A 62 -11.00 4.89 -0.81
C GLY A 62 -10.38 4.62 0.57
N VAL A 63 -11.21 4.51 1.61
CA VAL A 63 -10.76 4.24 2.98
C VAL A 63 -11.04 2.78 3.34
N TYR A 64 -10.01 2.03 3.72
CA TYR A 64 -10.13 0.62 4.10
C TYR A 64 -9.21 0.22 5.26
N THR A 65 -9.54 -0.91 5.89
CA THR A 65 -8.76 -1.47 7.01
C THR A 65 -7.91 -2.64 6.52
N VAL A 66 -6.62 -2.65 6.89
CA VAL A 66 -5.67 -3.72 6.55
C VAL A 66 -5.11 -4.34 7.82
N GLY A 67 -5.01 -5.67 7.88
CA GLY A 67 -4.37 -6.34 9.01
C GLY A 67 -2.87 -6.04 9.08
N ARG A 68 -2.30 -5.95 10.29
CA ARG A 68 -0.89 -5.63 10.54
C ARG A 68 0.08 -6.43 9.67
N ARG A 69 -0.05 -7.76 9.67
CA ARG A 69 0.85 -8.63 8.90
C ARG A 69 0.80 -8.33 7.41
N ARG A 70 -0.39 -8.05 6.88
CA ARG A 70 -0.61 -7.77 5.47
C ARG A 70 0.03 -6.45 5.06
N LEU A 71 -0.19 -5.38 5.84
CA LEU A 71 0.40 -4.07 5.58
C LEU A 71 1.92 -4.10 5.71
N THR A 72 2.46 -4.68 6.79
CA THR A 72 3.91 -4.76 7.01
C THR A 72 4.60 -5.53 5.88
N GLN A 73 4.04 -6.65 5.43
CA GLN A 73 4.60 -7.41 4.32
C GLN A 73 4.51 -6.65 2.99
N ALA A 74 3.43 -5.90 2.75
CA ALA A 74 3.31 -5.07 1.56
C ALA A 74 4.39 -3.98 1.50
N ILE A 75 4.65 -3.33 2.63
CA ILE A 75 5.71 -2.31 2.76
C ILE A 75 7.08 -2.95 2.54
N LEU A 76 7.40 -4.04 3.23
CA LEU A 76 8.71 -4.72 3.10
C LEU A 76 8.95 -5.25 1.68
N LEU A 77 7.91 -5.75 1.01
CA LEU A 77 8.04 -6.17 -0.38
C LEU A 77 8.19 -4.97 -1.32
N GLY A 78 7.52 -3.85 -1.03
CA GLY A 78 7.72 -2.58 -1.72
C GLY A 78 9.16 -2.06 -1.58
N ASP A 79 9.74 -2.17 -0.39
CA ASP A 79 11.15 -1.81 -0.10
C ASP A 79 12.10 -2.65 -0.94
N ALA A 80 11.97 -3.98 -0.85
CA ALA A 80 12.84 -4.91 -1.58
C ALA A 80 12.74 -4.81 -3.12
N THR A 81 11.67 -4.22 -3.66
CA THR A 81 11.43 -4.17 -5.12
C THR A 81 11.55 -2.77 -5.71
N HIS A 82 11.23 -1.72 -4.95
CA HIS A 82 11.07 -0.35 -5.45
C HIS A 82 11.53 0.72 -4.45
N ASP A 83 12.34 0.39 -3.44
CA ASP A 83 12.82 1.31 -2.40
C ASP A 83 11.67 2.08 -1.71
N ALA A 84 10.67 1.36 -1.21
CA ALA A 84 9.55 1.94 -0.46
C ALA A 84 10.00 2.94 0.63
N VAL A 85 9.43 4.14 0.58
CA VAL A 85 9.68 5.20 1.56
C VAL A 85 8.51 5.29 2.54
N ILE A 86 8.79 5.39 3.84
CA ILE A 86 7.80 5.77 4.86
C ILE A 86 8.05 7.22 5.26
N VAL A 87 7.01 8.05 5.17
CA VAL A 87 6.99 9.42 5.65
C VAL A 87 5.95 9.53 6.76
N GLU A 88 6.43 9.77 7.98
CA GLU A 88 5.61 10.08 9.15
C GLU A 88 5.42 11.59 9.25
N ILE A 89 4.16 12.02 9.41
CA ILE A 89 3.81 13.42 9.61
C ILE A 89 3.38 13.57 11.06
N LEU A 90 4.22 14.23 11.86
CA LEU A 90 3.89 14.59 13.23
C LEU A 90 3.30 16.00 13.24
N PRO A 91 2.22 16.26 14.00
CA PRO A 91 1.79 17.63 14.24
C PRO A 91 2.94 18.43 14.86
N GLY A 92 3.13 19.66 14.42
CA GLY A 92 4.15 20.56 15.00
C GLY A 92 3.96 20.62 16.51
N GLY A 93 5.02 20.33 17.26
CA GLY A 93 5.01 20.44 18.72
C GLY A 93 4.55 21.83 19.16
N PRO A 94 4.01 21.98 20.38
CA PRO A 94 3.50 23.26 20.85
C PRO A 94 4.58 24.34 20.71
N SER A 95 4.23 25.41 19.99
CA SER A 95 5.02 26.63 19.82
C SER A 95 5.25 27.35 21.14
#